data_AF-A0AAW3FE24-F1
#
_entry.id   AF-A0AAW3FE24-F1
#
_cell.length_a   1.000
_cell.length_b   1.000
_cell.length_c   1.000
_cell.angle_alpha   90.00
_cell.angle_beta   90.00
_cell.angle_gamma   90.00
#
_symmetry.space_group_name_H-M   'P 1'
#
loop_
_entity.id
_entity.type
_entity.pdbx_description
1 polymer ?
#
loop_
_entity_poly.entity_id
_entity_poly.type
_entity_poly.pdbx_seq_one_letter_code
_entity_poly.pdbx_strand_id
1 'polypeptide(L)'
;MTKDKKQRNNEEMKWKTLSSKQLIDRPWMRVRCDKVQLPDGRVHEEYYVLSYPSWVNVIAETEEGDIILERQYRHGLDIVSTEICAGVMEEGETPLEAAQRELEEETGYTGGEWKEIMTVAPNPGVMDNLCHCFYAKGVKKNSEQHLDDTEDIDVFLCPKQEVKQMLIRGEFIQALMVAPLWKFFSTEV
;
A
#
# COMPACT_ATOMS: atom_id res chain seq x y z
N MET A 1 -5.34 -40.26 -20.53
CA MET A 1 -4.59 -40.32 -19.25
C MET A 1 -3.72 -39.08 -19.16
N THR A 2 -4.28 -37.99 -18.67
CA THR A 2 -3.54 -36.77 -18.33
C THR A 2 -2.61 -37.14 -17.19
N LYS A 3 -1.29 -37.08 -17.40
CA LYS A 3 -0.33 -37.23 -16.30
C LYS A 3 -0.63 -36.10 -15.32
N ASP A 4 -1.05 -36.43 -14.10
CA ASP A 4 -1.10 -35.50 -12.98
C ASP A 4 0.30 -34.91 -12.81
N LYS A 5 0.50 -33.69 -13.32
CA LYS A 5 1.74 -32.95 -13.07
C LYS A 5 1.71 -32.57 -11.60
N LYS A 6 2.50 -33.27 -10.79
CA LYS A 6 2.78 -32.88 -9.41
C LYS A 6 3.21 -31.41 -9.39
N GLN A 7 2.59 -30.62 -8.53
CA GLN A 7 2.97 -29.23 -8.29
C GLN A 7 4.43 -29.17 -7.83
N ARG A 8 5.21 -28.28 -8.43
CA ARG A 8 6.62 -28.05 -8.08
C ARG A 8 6.70 -27.35 -6.73
N ASN A 9 7.80 -27.55 -6.01
CA ASN A 9 8.04 -26.84 -4.76
C ASN A 9 8.64 -25.44 -5.00
N ASN A 10 8.68 -24.60 -3.95
CA ASN A 10 9.12 -23.21 -4.06
C ASN A 10 10.59 -23.08 -4.51
N GLU A 11 11.48 -23.89 -3.95
CA GLU A 11 12.91 -23.87 -4.30
C GLU A 11 13.13 -24.29 -5.76
N GLU A 12 12.38 -25.27 -6.24
CA GLU A 12 12.38 -25.67 -7.64
C GLU A 12 11.87 -24.56 -8.57
N MET A 13 11.05 -23.63 -8.10
CA MET A 13 10.46 -22.56 -8.90
C MET A 13 11.26 -21.25 -8.85
N LYS A 14 12.11 -21.08 -7.83
CA LYS A 14 12.86 -19.85 -7.58
C LYS A 14 13.91 -19.61 -8.66
N TRP A 15 13.97 -18.39 -9.15
CA TRP A 15 15.00 -17.96 -10.09
C TRP A 15 16.27 -17.60 -9.33
N LYS A 16 17.43 -17.79 -9.95
CA LYS A 16 18.72 -17.39 -9.39
C LYS A 16 19.16 -16.08 -10.02
N THR A 17 19.39 -15.04 -9.21
CA THR A 17 20.04 -13.81 -9.67
C THR A 17 21.52 -14.08 -9.92
N LEU A 18 21.97 -13.83 -11.14
CA LEU A 18 23.36 -14.01 -11.59
C LEU A 18 24.17 -12.71 -11.42
N SER A 19 23.55 -11.57 -11.69
CA SER A 19 24.12 -10.24 -11.45
C SER A 19 23.00 -9.21 -11.34
N SER A 20 23.27 -8.08 -10.68
CA SER A 20 22.36 -6.94 -10.58
C SER A 20 23.09 -5.65 -10.89
N LYS A 21 22.43 -4.73 -11.61
CA LYS A 21 22.98 -3.42 -11.98
C LYS A 21 21.95 -2.33 -11.69
N GLN A 22 22.31 -1.35 -10.86
CA GLN A 22 21.51 -0.14 -10.69
C GLN A 22 21.55 0.69 -11.97
N LEU A 23 20.38 1.04 -12.51
CA LEU A 23 20.23 1.87 -13.71
C LEU A 23 19.87 3.31 -13.35
N ILE A 24 18.96 3.47 -12.40
CA ILE A 24 18.50 4.78 -11.92
C ILE A 24 18.51 4.75 -10.40
N ASP A 25 19.11 5.76 -9.79
CA ASP A 25 19.07 5.96 -8.34
C ASP A 25 18.74 7.41 -8.01
N ARG A 26 17.44 7.65 -7.84
CA ARG A 26 16.85 8.94 -7.48
C ARG A 26 15.78 8.72 -6.41
N PRO A 27 15.50 9.71 -5.56
CA PRO A 27 14.31 9.70 -4.72
C PRO A 27 13.09 9.33 -5.56
N TRP A 28 12.28 8.38 -5.08
CA TRP A 28 11.03 7.94 -5.71
C TRP A 28 11.16 7.27 -7.08
N MET A 29 12.38 7.01 -7.56
CA MET A 29 12.63 6.31 -8.82
C MET A 29 13.96 5.55 -8.75
N ARG A 30 13.92 4.36 -8.15
CA ARG A 30 15.05 3.41 -8.18
C ARG A 30 14.71 2.25 -9.11
N VAL A 31 15.62 1.98 -10.04
CA VAL A 31 15.46 0.90 -11.02
C VAL A 31 16.76 0.10 -11.09
N ARG A 32 16.66 -1.22 -10.91
CA ARG A 32 17.76 -2.15 -11.17
C ARG A 32 17.40 -3.10 -12.31
N CYS A 33 18.43 -3.58 -12.99
CA CYS A 33 18.36 -4.61 -14.00
C CYS A 33 19.12 -5.84 -13.52
N ASP A 34 18.39 -6.93 -13.31
CA ASP A 34 18.89 -8.20 -12.82
C ASP A 34 19.04 -9.18 -14.00
N LYS A 35 20.21 -9.81 -14.10
CA LYS A 35 20.41 -10.98 -14.95
C LYS A 35 20.00 -12.20 -14.14
N VAL A 36 19.05 -12.99 -14.61
CA VAL A 36 18.43 -14.07 -13.84
C VAL A 36 18.44 -15.39 -14.60
N GLN A 37 18.61 -16.49 -13.88
CA GLN A 37 18.52 -17.85 -14.40
C GLN A 37 17.22 -18.50 -13.92
N LEU A 38 16.43 -18.98 -14.89
CA LEU A 38 15.19 -19.71 -14.66
C LEU A 38 15.50 -21.13 -14.17
N PRO A 39 14.53 -21.82 -13.55
CA PRO A 39 14.71 -23.18 -13.06
C PRO A 39 15.13 -24.22 -14.10
N ASP A 40 14.84 -23.99 -15.38
CA ASP A 40 15.24 -24.88 -16.47
C ASP A 40 16.62 -24.54 -17.07
N GLY A 41 17.34 -23.61 -16.43
CA GLY A 41 18.67 -23.19 -16.81
C GLY A 41 18.71 -22.06 -17.86
N ARG A 42 17.58 -21.69 -18.47
CA ARG A 42 17.52 -20.53 -19.38
C ARG A 42 17.90 -19.25 -18.64
N VAL A 43 18.61 -18.37 -19.34
CA VAL A 43 19.05 -17.09 -18.80
C VAL A 43 18.21 -15.99 -19.42
N HIS A 44 17.59 -15.17 -18.56
CA HIS A 44 16.97 -13.91 -18.93
C HIS A 44 17.99 -12.80 -18.66
N GLU A 45 18.47 -12.17 -19.72
CA GLU A 45 19.58 -11.20 -19.63
C GLU A 45 19.18 -9.92 -18.87
N GLU A 46 17.92 -9.45 -19.02
CA GLU A 46 17.47 -8.19 -18.45
C GLU A 46 16.12 -8.29 -17.75
N TYR A 47 16.09 -8.41 -16.43
CA TYR A 47 14.88 -8.36 -15.62
C TYR A 47 14.84 -7.06 -14.83
N TYR A 48 13.85 -6.21 -15.08
CA TYR A 48 13.75 -4.89 -14.46
C TYR A 48 12.98 -4.97 -13.14
N VAL A 49 13.56 -4.40 -12.08
CA VAL A 49 12.91 -4.25 -10.78
C VAL A 49 12.87 -2.77 -10.41
N LEU A 50 11.68 -2.30 -10.07
CA LEU A 50 11.40 -0.99 -9.51
C LEU A 50 11.47 -1.10 -7.99
N SER A 51 12.30 -0.29 -7.37
CA SER A 51 12.49 -0.30 -5.92
C SER A 51 11.92 0.94 -5.28
N TYR A 52 11.06 0.73 -4.30
CA TYR A 52 10.42 1.78 -3.51
C TYR A 52 10.60 1.46 -2.01
N PRO A 53 10.48 2.44 -1.12
CA PRO A 53 10.26 2.15 0.29
C PRO A 53 8.94 1.36 0.47
N SER A 54 8.79 0.74 1.63
CA SER A 54 7.50 0.19 2.03
C SER A 54 6.50 1.32 2.29
N TRP A 55 5.21 1.01 2.14
CA TRP A 55 4.11 1.95 2.32
C TRP A 55 3.20 1.50 3.46
N VAL A 56 2.37 2.42 3.93
CA VAL A 56 1.30 2.15 4.87
C VAL A 56 -0.03 2.68 4.33
N ASN A 57 -1.13 2.00 4.68
CA ASN A 57 -2.50 2.47 4.45
C ASN A 57 -3.29 2.34 5.76
N VAL A 58 -4.13 3.32 6.08
CA VAL A 58 -4.89 3.36 7.33
C VAL A 58 -6.37 3.54 7.07
N ILE A 59 -7.17 2.54 7.47
CA ILE A 59 -8.61 2.71 7.61
C ILE A 59 -8.85 3.23 9.02
N ALA A 60 -9.12 4.53 9.16
CA ALA A 60 -9.35 5.16 10.46
C ALA A 60 -10.85 5.39 10.70
N GLU A 61 -11.37 4.89 11.82
CA GLU A 61 -12.75 5.05 12.27
C GLU A 61 -12.78 5.93 13.53
N THR A 62 -13.54 7.02 13.49
CA THR A 62 -13.68 7.94 14.63
C THR A 62 -14.51 7.32 15.76
N GLU A 63 -14.61 8.00 16.91
CA GLU A 63 -15.48 7.56 18.01
C GLU A 63 -16.96 7.53 17.62
N GLU A 64 -17.37 8.34 16.66
CA GLU A 64 -18.73 8.42 16.10
C GLU A 64 -19.00 7.33 15.05
N GLY A 65 -17.97 6.58 14.62
CA GLY A 65 -18.09 5.50 13.64
C GLY A 65 -17.99 5.95 12.18
N ASP A 66 -17.59 7.19 11.93
CA ASP A 66 -17.28 7.68 10.59
C ASP A 66 -15.86 7.26 10.18
N ILE A 67 -15.65 6.99 8.90
CA ILE A 67 -14.33 6.70 8.33
C ILE A 67 -13.72 8.01 7.83
N ILE A 68 -12.45 8.21 8.14
CA ILE A 68 -11.66 9.33 7.64
C ILE A 68 -11.20 9.00 6.23
N LEU A 69 -11.55 9.88 5.29
CA LEU A 69 -11.14 9.81 3.90
C LEU A 69 -10.47 11.11 3.49
N GLU A 70 -9.74 11.04 2.39
CA GLU A 70 -9.05 12.18 1.82
C GLU A 70 -9.34 12.34 0.33
N ARG A 71 -9.10 13.54 -0.18
CA ARG A 71 -9.08 13.85 -1.60
C ARG A 71 -7.75 14.46 -1.97
N GLN A 72 -7.07 13.84 -2.94
CA GLN A 72 -5.74 14.28 -3.38
C GLN A 72 -5.63 14.20 -4.90
N TYR A 73 -4.89 15.15 -5.49
CA TYR A 73 -4.55 15.10 -6.91
C TYR A 73 -3.50 14.01 -7.18
N ARG A 74 -3.81 13.09 -8.09
CA ARG A 74 -2.90 12.02 -8.52
C ARG A 74 -2.45 12.28 -9.96
N HIS A 75 -1.28 12.93 -10.08
CA HIS A 75 -0.75 13.41 -11.36
C HIS A 75 -0.63 12.33 -12.45
N GLY A 76 -0.27 11.10 -12.08
CA GLY A 76 -0.13 9.99 -13.04
C GLY A 76 -1.42 9.60 -13.78
N LEU A 77 -2.59 9.96 -13.22
CA LEU A 77 -3.90 9.74 -13.84
C LEU A 77 -4.64 11.03 -14.18
N ASP A 78 -4.09 12.19 -13.81
CA ASP A 78 -4.70 13.51 -13.96
C ASP A 78 -6.11 13.63 -13.37
N ILE A 79 -6.28 13.15 -12.13
CA ILE A 79 -7.55 13.18 -11.42
C ILE A 79 -7.38 13.60 -9.97
N VAL A 80 -8.47 14.04 -9.35
CA VAL A 80 -8.59 14.06 -7.89
C VAL A 80 -9.23 12.75 -7.46
N SER A 81 -8.49 11.99 -6.64
CA SER A 81 -8.86 10.65 -6.19
C SER A 81 -9.37 10.71 -4.76
N THR A 82 -10.34 9.86 -4.42
CA THR A 82 -10.77 9.64 -3.04
C THR A 82 -10.01 8.45 -2.46
N GLU A 83 -9.38 8.68 -1.32
CA GLU A 83 -8.37 7.79 -0.75
C GLU A 83 -8.57 7.63 0.76
N ILE A 84 -7.87 6.66 1.33
CA ILE A 84 -7.68 6.52 2.78
C ILE A 84 -6.26 7.00 3.08
N CYS A 85 -6.01 7.47 4.31
CA CYS A 85 -4.68 7.90 4.75
C CYS A 85 -3.61 6.87 4.36
N ALA A 86 -2.52 7.33 3.75
CA ALA A 86 -1.51 6.48 3.21
C ALA A 86 -0.19 7.21 3.08
N GLY A 87 0.91 6.52 3.38
CA GLY A 87 2.20 7.16 3.32
C GLY A 87 3.37 6.23 3.22
N VAL A 88 4.56 6.81 3.31
CA VAL A 88 5.82 6.14 3.04
C VAL A 88 6.49 5.86 4.37
N MET A 89 6.95 4.62 4.57
CA MET A 89 7.75 4.30 5.74
C MET A 89 9.13 4.96 5.65
N GLU A 90 9.51 5.67 6.70
CA GLU A 90 10.85 6.24 6.84
C GLU A 90 11.87 5.21 7.35
N GLU A 91 13.15 5.53 7.21
CA GLU A 91 14.22 4.66 7.67
C GLU A 91 14.21 4.55 9.20
N GLY A 92 14.05 3.32 9.71
CA GLY A 92 14.05 3.03 11.13
C GLY A 92 12.66 2.91 11.76
N GLU A 93 11.59 3.28 11.04
CA GLU A 93 10.21 3.11 11.51
C GLU A 93 9.76 1.66 11.42
N THR A 94 8.98 1.22 12.41
CA THR A 94 8.09 0.08 12.24
C THR A 94 6.87 0.48 11.40
N PRO A 95 6.20 -0.47 10.71
CA PRO A 95 5.01 -0.15 9.93
C PRO A 95 3.88 0.51 10.74
N LEU A 96 3.78 0.21 12.04
CA LEU A 96 2.77 0.83 12.90
C LEU A 96 3.12 2.28 13.25
N GLU A 97 4.39 2.57 13.53
CA GLU A 97 4.85 3.94 13.80
C GLU A 97 4.62 4.84 12.58
N ALA A 98 4.98 4.38 11.39
CA ALA A 98 4.71 5.08 10.13
C ALA A 98 3.20 5.32 9.95
N ALA A 99 2.36 4.31 10.13
CA ALA A 99 0.91 4.45 9.99
C ALA A 99 0.30 5.46 10.99
N GLN A 100 0.83 5.53 12.21
CA GLN A 100 0.39 6.49 13.22
C GLN A 100 0.83 7.92 12.89
N ARG A 101 2.08 8.09 12.42
CA ARG A 101 2.62 9.38 11.99
C ARG A 101 1.82 9.93 10.81
N GLU A 102 1.66 9.14 9.74
CA GLU A 102 0.94 9.55 8.53
C GLU A 102 -0.51 9.95 8.85
N LEU A 103 -1.20 9.19 9.71
CA LEU A 103 -2.56 9.56 10.12
C LEU A 103 -2.60 10.92 10.84
N GLU A 104 -1.63 11.18 11.71
CA GLU A 104 -1.53 12.46 12.42
C GLU A 104 -1.22 13.60 11.45
N GLU A 105 -0.21 13.45 10.60
CA GLU A 105 0.26 14.46 9.64
C GLU A 105 -0.82 14.80 8.60
N GLU A 106 -1.39 13.79 7.95
CA GLU A 106 -2.36 13.98 6.87
C GLU A 106 -3.74 14.43 7.36
N THR A 107 -4.14 14.09 8.60
CA THR A 107 -5.54 14.26 9.05
C THR A 107 -5.72 14.99 10.38
N GLY A 108 -4.68 15.05 11.22
CA GLY A 108 -4.76 15.54 12.60
C GLY A 108 -5.43 14.57 13.59
N TYR A 109 -5.76 13.34 13.15
CA TYR A 109 -6.36 12.32 14.01
C TYR A 109 -5.31 11.42 14.64
N THR A 110 -5.47 11.12 15.93
CA THR A 110 -4.54 10.28 16.69
C THR A 110 -5.26 9.35 17.66
N GLY A 111 -4.49 8.49 18.34
CA GLY A 111 -4.99 7.57 19.35
C GLY A 111 -5.68 6.36 18.75
N GLY A 112 -6.69 5.84 19.44
CA GLY A 112 -7.45 4.68 19.00
C GLY A 112 -6.76 3.32 19.24
N GLU A 113 -7.50 2.26 18.91
CA GLU A 113 -7.02 0.88 18.94
C GLU A 113 -6.56 0.46 17.54
N TRP A 114 -5.32 0.03 17.43
CA TRP A 114 -4.68 -0.30 16.14
C TRP A 114 -4.57 -1.80 15.92
N LYS A 115 -4.86 -2.22 14.68
CA LYS A 115 -4.70 -3.60 14.24
C LYS A 115 -4.18 -3.64 12.81
N GLU A 116 -3.12 -4.40 12.57
CA GLU A 116 -2.73 -4.73 11.20
C GLU A 116 -3.80 -5.64 10.58
N ILE A 117 -4.37 -5.21 9.46
CA ILE A 117 -5.39 -5.98 8.75
C ILE A 117 -4.78 -6.79 7.63
N MET A 118 -3.77 -6.31 6.91
CA MET A 118 -3.09 -7.06 5.86
C MET A 118 -1.77 -6.41 5.44
N THR A 119 -0.89 -7.23 4.88
CA THR A 119 0.27 -6.77 4.11
C THR A 119 0.11 -7.26 2.67
N VAL A 120 0.30 -6.37 1.69
CA VAL A 120 0.18 -6.65 0.25
C VAL A 120 1.32 -6.05 -0.57
N ALA A 121 1.57 -6.64 -1.74
CA ALA A 121 2.51 -6.09 -2.71
C ALA A 121 1.75 -5.36 -3.84
N PRO A 122 2.23 -4.19 -4.31
CA PRO A 122 1.61 -3.46 -5.42
C PRO A 122 1.66 -4.25 -6.73
N ASN A 123 2.85 -4.72 -7.08
CA ASN A 123 3.08 -5.54 -8.26
C ASN A 123 4.33 -6.41 -8.05
N PRO A 124 4.20 -7.60 -7.41
CA PRO A 124 5.35 -8.44 -7.06
C PRO A 124 6.05 -9.03 -8.31
N GLY A 125 5.52 -8.81 -9.50
CA GLY A 125 6.21 -9.12 -10.75
C GLY A 125 7.37 -8.17 -11.02
N VAL A 126 7.32 -6.91 -10.60
CA VAL A 126 8.36 -5.91 -10.95
C VAL A 126 8.70 -4.95 -9.82
N MET A 127 8.00 -5.02 -8.68
CA MET A 127 8.24 -4.19 -7.50
C MET A 127 8.65 -5.06 -6.32
N ASP A 128 9.54 -4.56 -5.48
CA ASP A 128 10.10 -5.30 -4.33
C ASP A 128 9.68 -4.75 -2.96
N ASN A 129 8.76 -3.78 -2.94
CA ASN A 129 8.22 -3.20 -1.72
C ASN A 129 6.86 -3.81 -1.33
N LEU A 130 6.49 -3.58 -0.08
CA LEU A 130 5.21 -3.99 0.50
C LEU A 130 4.43 -2.76 0.98
N CYS A 131 3.11 -2.92 1.08
CA CYS A 131 2.21 -1.99 1.73
C CYS A 131 1.57 -2.69 2.94
N HIS A 132 1.74 -2.09 4.12
CA HIS A 132 1.18 -2.57 5.38
C HIS A 132 -0.10 -1.80 5.69
N CYS A 133 -1.22 -2.50 5.84
CA CYS A 133 -2.52 -1.87 6.00
C CYS A 133 -3.03 -2.07 7.42
N PHE A 134 -3.50 -0.99 8.03
CA PHE A 134 -3.98 -0.94 9.40
C PHE A 134 -5.44 -0.51 9.47
N TYR A 135 -6.10 -0.93 10.53
CA TYR A 135 -7.36 -0.39 10.99
C TYR A 135 -7.13 0.28 12.35
N ALA A 136 -7.54 1.54 12.46
CA ALA A 136 -7.45 2.35 13.68
C ALA A 136 -8.87 2.72 14.13
N LYS A 137 -9.30 2.21 15.28
CA LYS A 137 -10.67 2.40 15.79
C LYS A 137 -10.72 3.39 16.94
N GLY A 138 -11.69 4.30 16.92
CA GLY A 138 -11.90 5.29 17.98
C GLY A 138 -10.82 6.36 18.00
N VAL A 139 -10.32 6.75 16.82
CA VAL A 139 -9.37 7.87 16.70
C VAL A 139 -10.08 9.21 16.94
N LYS A 140 -9.32 10.21 17.39
CA LYS A 140 -9.85 11.55 17.70
C LYS A 140 -9.02 12.62 17.03
N LYS A 141 -9.66 13.73 16.64
CA LYS A 141 -8.96 14.91 16.14
C LYS A 141 -8.30 15.66 17.29
N ASN A 142 -7.05 15.32 17.59
CA ASN A 142 -6.27 15.88 18.69
C ASN A 142 -5.12 16.77 18.23
N SER A 143 -4.82 16.76 16.93
CA SER A 143 -3.74 17.52 16.32
C SER A 143 -4.27 18.35 15.14
N GLU A 144 -3.43 19.25 14.64
CA GLU A 144 -3.67 19.95 13.38
C GLU A 144 -3.00 19.18 12.24
N GLN A 145 -3.55 19.31 11.04
CA GLN A 145 -2.95 18.75 9.83
C GLN A 145 -1.58 19.40 9.59
N HIS A 146 -0.57 18.59 9.29
CA HIS A 146 0.80 19.01 9.05
C HIS A 146 1.33 18.31 7.79
N LEU A 147 0.95 18.85 6.63
CA LEU A 147 1.30 18.31 5.32
C LEU A 147 2.73 18.65 4.91
N ASP A 148 3.33 17.78 4.12
CA ASP A 148 4.59 18.07 3.45
C ASP A 148 4.43 19.15 2.36
N ASP A 149 5.53 19.79 1.99
CA ASP A 149 5.57 20.87 0.97
C ASP A 149 4.97 20.47 -0.39
N THR A 150 4.90 19.17 -0.68
CA THR A 150 4.38 18.62 -1.93
C THR A 150 2.96 18.07 -1.86
N GLU A 151 2.31 18.20 -0.70
CA GLU A 151 1.00 17.62 -0.44
C GLU A 151 -0.11 18.68 -0.45
N ASP A 152 -1.25 18.30 -1.01
CA ASP A 152 -2.49 19.08 -1.03
C ASP A 152 -3.65 18.10 -0.83
N ILE A 153 -4.08 17.97 0.44
CA ILE A 153 -4.99 16.92 0.90
C ILE A 153 -6.21 17.56 1.57
N ASP A 154 -7.41 17.24 1.04
CA ASP A 154 -8.71 17.63 1.61
C ASP A 154 -9.33 16.46 2.37
N VAL A 155 -9.42 16.58 3.70
CA VAL A 155 -9.89 15.52 4.60
C VAL A 155 -11.38 15.67 4.89
N PHE A 156 -12.12 14.56 4.79
CA PHE A 156 -13.54 14.52 5.09
C PHE A 156 -13.95 13.22 5.80
N LEU A 157 -15.02 13.30 6.58
CA LEU A 157 -15.60 12.15 7.28
C LEU A 157 -16.72 11.55 6.42
N CYS A 158 -16.74 10.22 6.33
CA CYS A 158 -17.75 9.50 5.57
C CYS A 158 -18.33 8.35 6.41
N PRO A 159 -19.66 8.23 6.54
CA PRO A 159 -20.26 7.12 7.26
C PRO A 159 -19.77 5.78 6.74
N LYS A 160 -19.42 4.86 7.64
CA LYS A 160 -18.88 3.53 7.29
C LYS A 160 -19.70 2.79 6.23
N GLN A 161 -21.03 2.89 6.27
CA GLN A 161 -21.88 2.27 5.26
C GLN A 161 -21.79 2.95 3.89
N GLU A 162 -21.62 4.26 3.85
CA GLU A 162 -21.44 4.98 2.59
C GLU A 162 -20.08 4.63 1.96
N VAL A 163 -19.00 4.53 2.73
CA VAL A 163 -17.69 4.05 2.22
C VAL A 163 -17.83 2.69 1.52
N LYS A 164 -18.62 1.78 2.09
CA LYS A 164 -18.92 0.49 1.45
C LYS A 164 -19.67 0.67 0.12
N GLN A 165 -20.62 1.60 0.04
CA GLN A 165 -21.32 1.88 -1.21
C GLN A 165 -20.39 2.54 -2.24
N MET A 166 -19.53 3.47 -1.83
CA MET A 166 -18.50 4.07 -2.69
C MET A 166 -17.59 3.00 -3.32
N LEU A 167 -17.15 2.00 -2.53
CA LEU A 167 -16.40 0.84 -3.04
C LEU A 167 -17.18 0.03 -4.09
N ILE A 168 -18.47 -0.23 -3.82
CA ILE A 168 -19.34 -0.96 -4.76
C ILE A 168 -19.51 -0.18 -6.08
N ARG A 169 -19.58 1.15 -6.00
CA ARG A 169 -19.68 2.05 -7.16
C ARG A 169 -18.36 2.29 -7.89
N GLY A 170 -17.24 1.78 -7.36
CA GLY A 170 -15.92 1.92 -7.97
C GLY A 170 -15.30 3.30 -7.81
N GLU A 171 -15.67 4.03 -6.75
CA GLU A 171 -15.18 5.40 -6.48
C GLU A 171 -13.77 5.40 -5.87
N PHE A 172 -13.32 4.26 -5.34
CA PHE A 172 -11.92 4.01 -4.99
C PHE A 172 -11.22 3.30 -6.14
N ILE A 173 -10.15 3.88 -6.64
CA ILE A 173 -9.43 3.36 -7.81
C ILE A 173 -8.04 2.81 -7.47
N GLN A 174 -7.46 3.21 -6.34
CA GLN A 174 -6.11 2.81 -5.96
C GLN A 174 -6.13 1.38 -5.42
N ALA A 175 -5.58 0.43 -6.18
CA ALA A 175 -5.73 -1.00 -5.88
C ALA A 175 -5.25 -1.39 -4.47
N LEU A 176 -4.19 -0.74 -3.97
CA LEU A 176 -3.64 -0.97 -2.64
C LEU A 176 -4.53 -0.46 -1.50
N MET A 177 -5.45 0.47 -1.76
CA MET A 177 -6.48 0.92 -0.81
C MET A 177 -7.77 0.10 -0.95
N VAL A 178 -8.14 -0.26 -2.18
CA VAL A 178 -9.33 -1.08 -2.46
C VAL A 178 -9.24 -2.44 -1.79
N ALA A 179 -8.08 -3.10 -1.82
CA ALA A 179 -7.88 -4.42 -1.21
C ALA A 179 -8.12 -4.45 0.32
N PRO A 180 -7.49 -3.59 1.15
CA PRO A 180 -7.76 -3.52 2.58
C PRO A 180 -9.16 -3.06 2.91
N LEU A 181 -9.75 -2.15 2.14
CA LEU A 181 -11.13 -1.75 2.31
C LEU A 181 -12.09 -2.93 2.12
N TRP A 182 -11.92 -3.73 1.05
CA TRP A 182 -12.71 -4.95 0.87
C TRP A 182 -12.48 -5.97 1.97
N LYS A 183 -11.23 -6.15 2.41
CA LYS A 183 -10.93 -7.02 3.55
C LYS A 183 -11.72 -6.57 4.78
N PHE A 184 -11.58 -5.30 5.17
CA PHE A 184 -12.28 -4.67 6.28
C PHE A 184 -13.79 -4.88 6.24
N PHE A 185 -14.45 -4.68 5.09
CA PHE A 185 -15.90 -4.88 4.97
C PHE A 185 -16.35 -6.34 4.84
N SER A 186 -15.43 -7.26 4.53
CA SER A 186 -15.70 -8.69 4.38
C SER A 186 -15.51 -9.50 5.66
N THR A 187 -14.67 -9.00 6.57
CA THR A 187 -14.38 -9.59 7.86
C THR A 187 -15.11 -8.80 8.93
N GLU A 188 -15.76 -9.47 9.88
CA GLU A 188 -16.36 -8.81 11.06
C GLU A 188 -15.25 -8.27 12.00
N VAL A 189 -14.57 -7.21 11.57
CA VAL A 189 -13.54 -6.48 12.32
C VAL A 189 -14.17 -5.34 13.10
#